data_AF-A0A1S8WJF4-F1
#
_entry.id   AF-A0A1S8WJF4-F1
#
_cell.length_a   1.000
_cell.length_b   1.000
_cell.length_c   1.000
_cell.angle_alpha   90.00
_cell.angle_beta   90.00
_cell.angle_gamma   90.00
#
_symmetry.space_group_name_H-M   'P 1'
#
loop_
_entity.id
_entity.type
_entity.pdbx_description
1 polymer ?
#
loop_
_entity_poly.entity_id
_entity_poly.type
_entity_poly.pdbx_seq_one_letter_code
_entity_poly.pdbx_strand_id
1 'polypeptide(L)'
;SIPINDTSPSPFCGGNDDSGAGLITAPEDNVPYRCIWHLKAKDNGTLKATVQVASFLSTETTPGTYNTCLANYISLYDGETVDAPLSGPYSNDPYLDYKTTGSALTLEIVQADVQCSFFALVLYESGTSHKKNARKELHESCIHMCEFYLYGSHG
;
A
#
# COMPACT_ATOMS: atom_id res chain seq x y z
N SER A 1 -27.52 32.64 4.90
CA SER A 1 -26.53 31.69 4.36
C SER A 1 -25.47 31.50 5.42
N ILE A 2 -25.35 30.30 5.98
CA ILE A 2 -24.36 29.96 7.00
C ILE A 2 -23.01 29.77 6.27
N PRO A 3 -21.90 30.36 6.74
CA PRO A 3 -20.60 30.10 6.12
C PRO A 3 -20.20 28.65 6.43
N ILE A 4 -19.95 27.89 5.38
CA ILE A 4 -19.30 26.58 5.48
C ILE A 4 -17.89 26.81 6.01
N ASN A 5 -17.65 26.31 7.22
CA ASN A 5 -16.35 26.30 7.87
C ASN A 5 -15.46 25.32 7.10
N ASP A 6 -14.64 25.85 6.19
CA ASP A 6 -13.52 25.15 5.59
C ASP A 6 -12.45 24.94 6.68
N THR A 7 -12.43 23.74 7.25
CA THR A 7 -11.36 23.28 8.13
C THR A 7 -10.90 21.91 7.67
N SER A 8 -9.80 21.94 6.92
CA SER A 8 -8.89 20.87 6.49
C SER A 8 -9.19 20.28 5.10
N PRO A 9 -8.47 20.70 4.04
CA PRO A 9 -8.38 19.87 2.85
C PRO A 9 -7.67 18.58 3.24
N SER A 10 -8.37 17.45 3.20
CA SER A 10 -7.71 16.17 3.00
C SER A 10 -6.85 16.30 1.75
N PRO A 11 -5.53 16.07 1.79
CA PRO A 11 -4.76 16.02 0.56
C PRO A 11 -5.21 14.75 -0.17
N PHE A 12 -6.15 14.89 -1.11
CA PHE A 12 -6.41 13.84 -2.09
C PHE A 12 -5.09 13.62 -2.84
N CYS A 13 -4.48 12.47 -2.60
CA CYS A 13 -3.20 12.07 -3.16
C CYS A 13 -3.38 10.86 -4.08
N GLY A 14 -2.30 10.49 -4.76
CA GLY A 14 -2.29 9.42 -5.75
C GLY A 14 -2.34 9.94 -7.18
N GLY A 15 -2.75 9.08 -8.12
CA GLY A 15 -2.69 9.39 -9.54
C GLY A 15 -2.84 8.17 -10.45
N ASN A 16 -2.56 8.37 -11.74
CA ASN A 16 -2.56 7.31 -12.73
C ASN A 16 -1.13 6.91 -13.05
N ASP A 17 -0.87 5.61 -13.15
CA ASP A 17 0.43 5.08 -13.58
C ASP A 17 0.24 3.95 -14.60
N ASP A 18 0.63 4.22 -15.84
CA ASP A 18 0.59 3.31 -16.98
C ASP A 18 2.00 2.84 -17.39
N SER A 19 3.01 3.10 -16.56
CA SER A 19 4.39 2.64 -16.78
C SER A 19 4.51 1.11 -16.73
N GLY A 20 3.49 0.43 -16.21
CA GLY A 20 3.38 -1.02 -16.12
C GLY A 20 4.30 -1.66 -15.09
N ALA A 21 5.10 -0.91 -14.34
CA ALA A 21 5.80 -1.39 -13.16
C ALA A 21 6.25 -0.20 -12.31
N GLY A 22 6.18 -0.33 -10.99
CA GLY A 22 6.54 0.76 -10.09
C GLY A 22 6.42 0.39 -8.62
N LEU A 23 6.74 1.38 -7.79
CA LEU A 23 6.70 1.30 -6.33
C LEU A 23 5.81 2.42 -5.81
N ILE A 24 4.78 2.07 -5.05
CA ILE A 24 3.91 2.99 -4.33
C ILE A 24 4.15 2.84 -2.84
N THR A 25 4.33 3.95 -2.14
CA THR A 25 4.45 3.99 -0.68
C THR A 25 3.40 4.90 -0.07
N ALA A 26 3.01 4.61 1.17
CA ALA A 26 2.23 5.53 1.98
C ALA A 26 2.98 6.88 2.13
N PRO A 27 2.28 8.03 2.08
CA PRO A 27 2.85 9.32 2.47
C PRO A 27 3.44 9.29 3.89
N GLU A 28 4.55 9.98 4.09
CA GLU A 28 5.22 10.12 5.40
C GLU A 28 4.54 11.15 6.31
N ASP A 29 3.60 11.95 5.77
CA ASP A 29 2.89 12.96 6.52
C ASP A 29 2.06 12.35 7.65
N ASN A 30 2.23 12.87 8.87
CA ASN A 30 1.45 12.44 10.03
C ASN A 30 0.09 13.16 10.12
N VAL A 31 -0.67 13.12 9.03
CA VAL A 31 -2.02 13.68 8.92
C VAL A 31 -2.97 12.65 8.32
N PRO A 32 -4.29 12.75 8.54
CA PRO A 32 -5.23 11.87 7.87
C PRO A 32 -5.21 12.09 6.35
N TYR A 33 -5.20 11.01 5.58
CA TYR A 33 -5.25 11.07 4.11
C TYR A 33 -5.94 9.86 3.51
N ARG A 34 -6.32 10.03 2.23
CA ARG A 34 -6.85 9.00 1.36
C ARG A 34 -6.21 9.16 -0.01
N CYS A 35 -5.28 8.29 -0.35
CA CYS A 35 -4.64 8.27 -1.66
C CYS A 35 -5.27 7.20 -2.54
N ILE A 36 -5.56 7.52 -3.80
CA ILE A 36 -6.05 6.54 -4.78
C ILE A 36 -5.09 6.49 -5.97
N TRP A 37 -4.60 5.30 -6.28
CA TRP A 37 -3.74 5.05 -7.44
C TRP A 37 -4.45 4.16 -8.44
N HIS A 38 -4.47 4.57 -9.70
CA HIS A 38 -4.99 3.76 -10.80
C HIS A 38 -3.80 3.26 -11.62
N LEU A 39 -3.54 1.95 -11.52
CA LEU A 39 -2.41 1.32 -12.15
C LEU A 39 -2.87 0.55 -13.38
N LYS A 40 -2.11 0.64 -14.48
CA LYS A 40 -2.40 -0.06 -15.72
C LYS A 40 -1.24 -0.93 -16.18
N ALA A 41 -1.54 -2.17 -16.55
CA ALA A 41 -0.57 -3.06 -17.17
C ALA A 41 -0.18 -2.57 -18.58
N LYS A 42 1.06 -2.85 -18.99
CA LYS A 42 1.44 -2.77 -20.40
C LYS A 42 0.73 -3.85 -21.22
N ASP A 43 0.54 -3.54 -22.50
CA ASP A 43 0.04 -4.45 -23.53
C ASP A 43 -1.30 -5.13 -23.17
N ASN A 44 -2.12 -4.47 -22.34
CA ASN A 44 -3.38 -5.02 -21.79
C ASN A 44 -3.23 -6.38 -21.07
N GLY A 45 -2.05 -6.67 -20.52
CA GLY A 45 -1.80 -7.87 -19.70
C GLY A 45 -2.41 -7.76 -18.30
N THR A 46 -2.01 -8.65 -17.38
CA THR A 46 -2.39 -8.54 -15.95
C THR A 46 -1.32 -7.81 -15.15
N LEU A 47 -1.65 -7.23 -14.00
CA LEU A 47 -0.69 -6.77 -13.00
C LEU A 47 -0.46 -7.84 -11.93
N LYS A 48 0.77 -7.90 -11.42
CA LYS A 48 1.10 -8.52 -10.14
C LYS A 48 1.50 -7.43 -9.16
N ALA A 49 1.03 -7.53 -7.93
CA ALA A 49 1.37 -6.62 -6.85
C ALA A 49 1.83 -7.42 -5.63
N THR A 50 2.97 -7.04 -5.08
CA THR A 50 3.45 -7.49 -3.78
C THR A 50 3.26 -6.34 -2.79
N VAL A 51 2.47 -6.58 -1.76
CA VAL A 51 2.03 -5.58 -0.78
C VAL A 51 2.58 -5.93 0.59
N GLN A 52 3.09 -4.92 1.28
CA GLN A 52 3.46 -4.98 2.68
C GLN A 52 2.77 -3.83 3.40
N VAL A 53 2.10 -4.13 4.50
CA VAL A 53 1.40 -3.12 5.29
C VAL A 53 1.47 -3.48 6.76
N ALA A 54 1.77 -2.49 7.61
CA ALA A 54 1.41 -2.62 9.01
C ALA A 54 1.03 -1.30 9.64
N SER A 55 0.16 -1.42 10.63
CA SER A 55 -0.29 -0.32 11.45
C SER A 55 -0.47 -0.73 12.90
N PHE A 56 0.26 -0.05 13.77
CA PHE A 56 0.38 -0.39 15.18
C PHE A 56 0.51 0.87 16.03
N LEU A 57 0.04 0.80 17.27
CA LEU A 57 0.25 1.88 18.23
C LEU A 57 1.74 2.01 18.56
N SER A 58 2.28 3.21 18.36
CA SER A 58 3.70 3.51 18.62
C SER A 58 4.11 3.37 20.09
N THR A 59 3.15 3.34 21.02
CA THR A 59 3.39 3.26 22.47
C THR A 59 3.43 1.83 23.02
N GLU A 60 3.20 0.80 22.19
CA GLU A 60 3.23 -0.59 22.66
C GLU A 60 4.69 -1.05 22.80
N THR A 61 5.19 -1.06 24.04
CA THR A 61 6.57 -1.48 24.37
C THR A 61 6.72 -2.98 24.57
N THR A 62 5.66 -3.77 24.37
CA THR A 62 5.66 -5.22 24.62
C THR A 62 5.70 -6.00 23.31
N PRO A 63 6.83 -6.63 22.96
CA PRO A 63 6.93 -7.46 21.76
C PRO A 63 5.84 -8.53 21.73
N GLY A 64 5.11 -8.62 20.62
CA GLY A 64 4.06 -9.63 20.41
C GLY A 64 2.66 -9.27 20.90
N THR A 65 2.49 -8.09 21.52
CA THR A 65 1.17 -7.46 21.70
C THR A 65 1.15 -6.26 20.76
N TYR A 66 0.44 -6.38 19.64
CA TYR A 66 0.24 -5.25 18.73
C TYR A 66 -1.26 -4.96 18.70
N ASN A 67 -1.67 -3.88 19.34
CA ASN A 67 -2.95 -3.27 19.08
C ASN A 67 -2.96 -2.79 17.63
N THR A 68 -3.65 -3.57 16.78
CA THR A 68 -3.71 -3.34 15.35
C THR A 68 -4.62 -2.15 15.05
N CYS A 69 -4.09 -1.14 14.39
CA CYS A 69 -4.87 0.02 13.99
C CYS A 69 -5.58 -0.25 12.67
N LEU A 70 -6.77 -0.86 12.77
CA LEU A 70 -7.56 -1.25 11.60
C LEU A 70 -8.09 -0.05 10.80
N ALA A 71 -8.04 1.15 11.38
CA ALA A 71 -8.44 2.39 10.72
C ALA A 71 -7.42 2.86 9.66
N ASN A 72 -6.19 2.34 9.70
CA ASN A 72 -5.19 2.56 8.66
C ASN A 72 -5.08 1.30 7.83
N TYR A 73 -5.20 1.41 6.51
CA TYR A 73 -5.26 0.24 5.64
C TYR A 73 -4.88 0.57 4.21
N ILE A 74 -4.62 -0.50 3.46
CA ILE A 74 -4.60 -0.50 2.00
C ILE A 74 -5.70 -1.39 1.46
N SER A 75 -6.40 -0.94 0.42
CA SER A 75 -7.35 -1.72 -0.34
C SER A 75 -6.94 -1.90 -1.79
N LEU A 76 -7.15 -3.10 -2.32
CA LEU A 76 -6.84 -3.49 -3.69
C LEU A 76 -8.15 -3.84 -4.42
N TYR A 77 -8.42 -3.14 -5.51
CA TYR A 77 -9.59 -3.33 -6.36
C TYR A 77 -9.18 -3.83 -7.75
N ASP A 78 -9.71 -4.99 -8.16
CA ASP A 78 -9.41 -5.64 -9.46
C ASP A 78 -10.08 -4.92 -10.63
N GLY A 79 -9.65 -3.69 -10.92
CA GLY A 79 -10.21 -2.89 -11.99
C GLY A 79 -9.79 -1.43 -11.94
N GLU A 80 -10.45 -0.62 -12.77
CA GLU A 80 -10.11 0.79 -12.98
C GLU A 80 -10.60 1.72 -11.86
N THR A 81 -11.51 1.27 -10.99
CA THR A 81 -12.10 2.10 -9.93
C THR A 81 -12.25 1.36 -8.60
N VAL A 82 -12.58 2.11 -7.55
CA VAL A 82 -12.90 1.59 -6.21
C VAL A 82 -14.22 0.82 -6.14
N ASP A 83 -14.99 0.77 -7.23
CA ASP A 83 -16.22 -0.03 -7.34
C ASP A 83 -15.95 -1.45 -7.90
N ALA A 84 -14.70 -1.72 -8.32
CA ALA A 84 -14.29 -3.03 -8.82
C ALA A 84 -14.20 -4.07 -7.69
N PRO A 85 -14.10 -5.38 -8.00
CA PRO A 85 -14.01 -6.42 -6.98
C PRO A 85 -12.86 -6.18 -5.99
N LEU A 86 -13.17 -6.16 -4.70
CA LEU A 86 -12.24 -5.89 -3.60
C LEU A 86 -11.54 -7.18 -3.14
N SER A 87 -10.21 -7.17 -3.07
CA SER A 87 -9.42 -8.25 -2.46
C SER A 87 -9.37 -8.16 -0.93
N GLY A 88 -9.43 -6.94 -0.39
CA GLY A 88 -9.57 -6.66 1.05
C GLY A 88 -9.11 -5.26 1.41
N PRO A 89 -9.51 -4.72 2.57
CA PRO A 89 -8.67 -3.81 3.33
C PRO A 89 -7.64 -4.62 4.14
N TYR A 90 -6.39 -4.22 4.08
CA TYR A 90 -5.27 -4.83 4.79
C TYR A 90 -4.62 -3.79 5.69
N SER A 91 -4.53 -4.08 6.99
CA SER A 91 -3.96 -3.16 7.99
C SER A 91 -2.67 -3.68 8.62
N ASN A 92 -2.46 -5.00 8.62
CA ASN A 92 -1.31 -5.68 9.21
C ASN A 92 -1.09 -6.99 8.48
N ASP A 93 -0.48 -6.91 7.31
CA ASP A 93 -0.11 -8.06 6.50
C ASP A 93 1.36 -7.91 6.08
N PRO A 94 2.27 -8.75 6.62
CA PRO A 94 3.69 -8.63 6.32
C PRO A 94 4.00 -8.97 4.86
N TYR A 95 3.12 -9.70 4.15
CA TYR A 95 3.34 -10.08 2.77
C TYR A 95 2.07 -10.59 2.08
N LEU A 96 1.53 -9.80 1.16
CA LEU A 96 0.42 -10.18 0.29
C LEU A 96 0.85 -10.15 -1.19
N ASP A 97 0.69 -11.28 -1.88
CA ASP A 97 0.82 -11.34 -3.34
C ASP A 97 -0.57 -11.33 -3.98
N TYR A 98 -0.79 -10.34 -4.84
CA TYR A 98 -2.03 -10.16 -5.58
C TYR A 98 -1.78 -10.16 -7.09
N LYS A 99 -2.69 -10.77 -7.84
CA LYS A 99 -2.68 -10.75 -9.31
C LYS A 99 -4.06 -10.35 -9.81
N THR A 100 -4.12 -9.33 -10.65
CA THR A 100 -5.36 -8.87 -11.28
C THR A 100 -5.88 -9.90 -12.29
N THR A 101 -7.19 -9.89 -12.50
CA THR A 101 -7.82 -10.63 -13.61
C THR A 101 -7.80 -9.83 -14.92
N GLY A 102 -7.83 -8.51 -14.84
CA GLY A 102 -7.75 -7.59 -15.97
C GLY A 102 -6.44 -6.79 -16.02
N SER A 103 -6.42 -5.74 -16.82
CA SER A 103 -5.26 -4.87 -17.03
C SER A 103 -5.16 -3.68 -16.10
N ALA A 104 -6.02 -3.62 -15.09
CA ALA A 104 -6.10 -2.48 -14.17
C ALA A 104 -6.13 -2.96 -12.72
N LEU A 105 -5.49 -2.18 -11.85
CA LEU A 105 -5.54 -2.32 -10.40
C LEU A 105 -5.75 -0.94 -9.82
N THR A 106 -6.78 -0.76 -8.99
CA THR A 106 -6.93 0.46 -8.19
C THR A 106 -6.49 0.18 -6.77
N LEU A 107 -5.59 1.02 -6.25
CA LEU A 107 -5.15 0.99 -4.87
C LEU A 107 -5.78 2.14 -4.11
N GLU A 108 -6.23 1.89 -2.90
CA GLU A 108 -6.64 2.92 -1.95
C GLU A 108 -5.80 2.78 -0.68
N ILE A 109 -5.06 3.83 -0.31
CA ILE A 109 -4.27 3.87 0.93
C ILE A 109 -4.90 4.91 1.85
N VAL A 110 -5.28 4.49 3.05
CA VAL A 110 -5.95 5.33 4.04
C VAL A 110 -5.15 5.34 5.34
N GLN A 111 -4.85 6.55 5.80
CA GLN A 111 -4.43 6.82 7.17
C GLN A 111 -5.53 7.64 7.84
N ALA A 112 -6.25 7.03 8.79
CA ALA A 112 -7.30 7.69 9.56
C ALA A 112 -6.92 7.87 11.03
N ASP A 113 -6.04 7.01 11.56
CA ASP A 113 -5.54 7.08 12.93
C ASP A 113 -4.05 7.44 12.95
N VAL A 114 -3.78 8.72 13.18
CA VAL A 114 -2.42 9.30 13.24
C VAL A 114 -1.70 9.01 14.57
N GLN A 115 -2.35 8.35 15.53
CA GLN A 115 -1.68 7.88 16.75
C GLN A 115 -0.86 6.61 16.50
N CYS A 116 -1.16 5.93 15.39
CA CYS A 116 -0.50 4.72 14.97
C CYS A 116 0.63 5.03 14.01
N SER A 117 1.72 4.27 14.14
CA SER A 117 2.67 4.16 13.05
C SER A 117 1.99 3.40 11.91
N PHE A 118 2.11 3.90 10.69
CA PHE A 118 1.54 3.28 9.50
C PHE A 118 2.56 3.25 8.38
N PHE A 119 2.71 2.09 7.78
CA PHE A 119 3.48 1.93 6.56
C PHE A 119 2.69 1.07 5.58
N ALA A 120 2.76 1.45 4.31
CA ALA A 120 2.28 0.64 3.21
C ALA A 120 3.28 0.75 2.06
N LEU A 121 3.60 -0.39 1.46
CA LEU A 121 4.46 -0.50 0.30
C LEU A 121 3.79 -1.45 -0.70
N VAL A 122 3.68 -1.01 -1.95
CA VAL A 122 3.20 -1.82 -3.07
C VAL A 122 4.22 -1.78 -4.19
N LEU A 123 4.87 -2.90 -4.45
CA LEU A 123 5.61 -3.11 -5.68
C LEU A 123 4.68 -3.78 -6.68
N TYR A 124 4.58 -3.23 -7.88
CA TYR A 124 3.75 -3.82 -8.92
C TYR A 124 4.48 -3.91 -10.25
N GLU A 125 4.10 -4.90 -11.05
CA GLU A 125 4.64 -5.11 -12.40
C GLU A 125 3.60 -5.74 -13.33
N SER A 126 3.73 -5.46 -14.61
CA SER A 126 2.95 -6.10 -15.67
C SER A 126 3.43 -7.53 -15.81
N GLY A 127 2.51 -8.48 -15.68
CA GLY A 127 2.72 -9.86 -16.04
C GLY A 127 3.03 -9.94 -17.53
N THR A 128 4.30 -10.13 -17.86
CA THR A 128 4.71 -10.31 -19.25
C THR A 128 4.11 -11.62 -19.80
N SER A 129 3.40 -11.54 -20.92
CA SER A 129 3.10 -12.74 -21.74
C SER A 129 4.38 -13.31 -22.40
N HIS A 130 5.52 -12.63 -22.28
CA HIS A 130 6.82 -13.07 -22.77
C HIS A 130 7.75 -13.45 -21.61
N LYS A 131 8.00 -14.76 -21.47
CA LYS A 131 9.03 -15.35 -20.61
C LYS A 131 10.34 -14.55 -20.64
N LYS A 132 10.62 -13.74 -19.62
CA LYS A 132 12.01 -13.43 -19.21
C LYS A 132 12.12 -13.37 -17.69
N ASN A 133 13.19 -14.00 -17.23
CA ASN A 133 13.54 -14.33 -15.87
C ASN A 133 14.08 -13.07 -15.17
N ALA A 134 13.35 -12.50 -14.22
CA ALA A 134 13.80 -11.36 -13.41
C ALA A 134 13.57 -11.63 -11.92
N ARG A 135 14.08 -12.77 -11.44
CA ARG A 135 14.18 -13.06 -10.00
C ARG A 135 15.60 -12.75 -9.55
N LYS A 136 15.92 -11.48 -9.25
CA LYS A 136 17.16 -11.16 -8.52
C LYS A 136 17.20 -9.82 -7.76
N GLU A 137 16.38 -8.83 -8.11
CA GLU A 137 16.49 -7.49 -7.46
C GLU A 137 15.58 -7.30 -6.23
N LEU A 138 14.58 -8.16 -6.06
CA LEU A 138 13.58 -8.08 -4.98
C LEU A 138 14.04 -8.66 -3.63
N HIS A 139 15.12 -9.45 -3.60
CA HIS A 139 15.58 -10.12 -2.38
C HIS A 139 16.38 -9.17 -1.46
N GLU A 140 17.16 -8.25 -2.03
CA GLU A 140 18.05 -7.34 -1.28
C GLU A 140 17.28 -6.19 -0.59
N SER A 141 16.20 -5.68 -1.22
CA SER A 141 15.39 -4.61 -0.62
C SER A 141 14.53 -5.10 0.54
N CYS A 142 14.14 -6.38 0.54
CA CYS A 142 13.35 -6.98 1.61
C CYS A 142 14.19 -7.27 2.88
N ILE A 143 15.49 -7.52 2.73
CA ILE A 143 16.39 -7.82 3.85
C ILE A 143 16.60 -6.59 4.74
N HIS A 144 16.81 -5.40 4.17
CA HIS A 144 17.02 -4.19 4.97
C HIS A 144 15.80 -3.77 5.79
N MET A 145 14.59 -4.02 5.29
CA MET A 145 13.36 -3.68 6.01
C MET A 145 13.04 -4.70 7.12
N CYS A 146 13.38 -5.98 6.92
CA CYS A 146 13.31 -7.02 7.96
C CYS A 146 14.36 -6.85 9.06
N GLU A 147 15.57 -6.35 8.76
CA GLU A 147 16.61 -6.13 9.78
C GLU A 147 16.22 -5.03 10.78
N PHE A 148 15.55 -3.96 10.32
CA PHE A 148 14.97 -2.97 11.23
C PHE A 148 13.88 -3.54 12.14
N TYR A 149 13.08 -4.49 11.63
CA TYR A 149 11.96 -5.11 12.34
C TYR A 149 12.38 -6.20 13.35
N LEU A 150 13.50 -6.90 13.11
CA LEU A 150 14.00 -7.96 13.99
C LEU A 150 15.09 -7.50 14.97
N TYR A 151 15.83 -6.43 14.67
CA TYR A 151 16.96 -5.96 15.50
C TYR A 151 16.77 -4.58 16.14
N GLY A 152 15.60 -3.95 16.00
CA GLY A 152 15.28 -2.69 16.68
C GLY A 152 15.01 -2.83 18.18
N SER A 153 16.04 -3.18 18.98
CA SER A 153 16.17 -2.85 20.43
C SER A 153 17.53 -3.32 20.98
N HIS A 154 18.63 -2.66 20.60
CA HIS A 154 19.81 -2.54 21.47
C HIS A 154 20.56 -1.25 21.15
N GLY A 155 20.10 -0.17 21.78
CA GLY A 155 20.85 1.05 22.06
C GLY A 155 20.55 1.44 23.50
#